data_AF-A0AAU4RVL5-F1
#
_entry.id   AF-A0AAU4RVL5-F1
#
_cell.length_a   1.000
_cell.length_b   1.000
_cell.length_c   1.000
_cell.angle_alpha   90.00
_cell.angle_beta   90.00
_cell.angle_gamma   90.00
#
_symmetry.space_group_name_H-M   'P 1'
#
loop_
_entity.id
_entity.type
_entity.pdbx_description
1 polymer ?
#
loop_
_entity_poly.entity_id
_entity_poly.type
_entity_poly.pdbx_seq_one_letter_code
_entity_poly.pdbx_strand_id
1 'polypeptide(L)'
;MVLDPGYRLSQPGLRQEAGTAAPAGDPELAVARFRTYLERRAAILGRPQELAPPATAAAIDAAERRLGHRLPADLRALYLIADGDSSRCLFPGNAWLSLDGMVAEHTEWGADQRPWYGWDLEWESVVFDTTPADTVRRCGGHPGWLRFGTGEDGNFLAVDMTPARDGHPGQVIETGRDYDEAPAYVTDSVTSLLGRCLELLEQGAYEVHGDDLYLENPRSEPAETQQIIGVGLPDEIPPTLQALHSNNTPGIVDLTPLSAAPHLRRLHLNRSTTADLTPVRDLPVESLRVTLDDGDLTPLTGHPHLASLDLTTTAPVDLAPLRTVPRLHGLDLSGADIADPSVLADLGGLRYLALTGRQWNALLDGAGAPPGLVAAHLADADATFDEALAWAAHLGLDTEGALRITGSLSA
;
A
#
# COMPACT_ATOMS: atom_id res chain seq x y z
N MET A 1 -1.27 6.57 -22.31
CA MET A 1 0.17 6.68 -22.63
C MET A 1 0.93 7.05 -21.36
N VAL A 2 2.24 6.76 -21.34
CA VAL A 2 3.15 7.17 -20.26
C VAL A 2 4.14 8.19 -20.84
N LEU A 3 4.17 9.38 -20.26
CA LEU A 3 5.05 10.51 -20.61
C LEU A 3 6.36 10.46 -19.82
N ASP A 4 6.33 10.00 -18.57
CA ASP A 4 7.51 9.79 -17.73
C ASP A 4 7.45 8.38 -17.08
N PRO A 5 8.10 7.36 -17.66
CA PRO A 5 8.11 6.01 -17.10
C PRO A 5 8.94 5.88 -15.82
N GLY A 6 9.81 6.86 -15.52
CA GLY A 6 10.64 6.88 -14.32
C GLY A 6 9.92 7.47 -13.11
N TYR A 7 8.84 8.21 -13.32
CA TYR A 7 8.10 8.84 -12.24
C TYR A 7 7.45 7.81 -11.31
N ARG A 8 7.45 8.10 -10.01
CA ARG A 8 6.78 7.30 -8.97
C ARG A 8 5.95 8.21 -8.09
N LEU A 9 4.69 7.83 -7.86
CA LEU A 9 3.83 8.54 -6.92
C LEU A 9 4.36 8.42 -5.49
N SER A 10 4.38 9.55 -4.78
CA SER A 10 4.69 9.58 -3.35
C SER A 10 3.65 8.79 -2.58
N GLN A 11 4.09 7.82 -1.78
CA GLN A 11 3.19 7.04 -0.94
C GLN A 11 2.72 7.84 0.28
N PRO A 12 1.51 7.59 0.82
CA PRO A 12 0.98 8.31 1.99
C PRO A 12 1.90 8.25 3.21
N GLY A 13 2.53 7.09 3.44
CA GLY A 13 3.39 6.82 4.60
C GLY A 13 4.62 7.71 4.74
N LEU A 14 5.10 8.32 3.64
CA LEU A 14 6.22 9.27 3.67
C LEU A 14 5.85 10.60 4.35
N ARG A 15 4.55 10.89 4.50
CA ARG A 15 4.04 12.13 5.13
C ARG A 15 3.49 11.90 6.53
N GLN A 16 3.36 10.65 6.97
CA GLN A 16 2.92 10.35 8.34
C GLN A 16 3.97 10.81 9.35
N GLU A 17 3.48 11.33 10.47
CA GLU A 17 4.31 11.65 11.61
C GLU A 17 5.07 10.40 12.08
N ALA A 18 6.32 10.59 12.49
CA ALA A 18 7.12 9.49 13.00
C ALA A 18 6.72 9.15 14.44
N GLY A 19 6.74 7.87 14.77
CA GLY A 19 6.60 7.40 16.15
C GLY A 19 7.68 7.98 17.05
N THR A 20 7.30 8.36 18.26
CA THR A 20 8.22 8.91 19.28
C THR A 20 8.41 7.98 20.48
N ALA A 21 7.73 6.83 20.47
CA ALA A 21 7.84 5.84 21.51
C ALA A 21 9.24 5.21 21.56
N ALA A 22 9.64 4.75 22.74
CA ALA A 22 10.83 3.93 22.88
C ALA A 22 10.59 2.53 22.27
N PRO A 23 11.66 1.82 21.84
CA PRO A 23 11.57 0.41 21.48
C PRO A 23 10.96 -0.42 22.62
N ALA A 24 10.04 -1.32 22.29
CA ALA A 24 9.39 -2.19 23.27
C ALA A 24 10.18 -3.48 23.57
N GLY A 25 11.19 -3.80 22.76
CA GLY A 25 11.99 -5.02 22.88
C GLY A 25 12.85 -5.08 24.13
N ASP A 26 12.87 -6.25 24.77
CA ASP A 26 13.75 -6.59 25.89
C ASP A 26 14.73 -7.70 25.45
N PRO A 27 16.04 -7.41 25.33
CA PRO A 27 17.02 -8.36 24.86
C PRO A 27 17.26 -9.54 25.81
N GLU A 28 17.17 -9.34 27.13
CA GLU A 28 17.37 -10.43 28.09
C GLU A 28 16.20 -11.40 28.04
N LEU A 29 14.98 -10.85 28.00
CA LEU A 29 13.77 -11.65 27.84
C LEU A 29 13.70 -12.34 26.48
N ALA A 30 14.14 -11.68 25.41
CA ALA A 30 14.22 -12.29 24.07
C ALA A 30 15.15 -13.51 24.06
N VAL A 31 16.35 -13.39 24.65
CA VAL A 31 17.29 -14.52 24.77
C VAL A 31 16.69 -15.67 25.57
N ALA A 32 16.02 -15.38 26.68
CA ALA A 32 15.36 -16.39 27.50
C ALA A 32 14.26 -17.11 26.71
N ARG A 33 13.35 -16.35 26.08
CA ARG A 33 12.25 -16.89 25.26
C ARG A 33 12.77 -17.70 24.09
N PHE A 34 13.81 -17.23 23.39
CA PHE A 34 14.37 -17.92 22.24
C PHE A 34 14.99 -19.27 22.62
N ARG A 35 15.74 -19.34 23.73
CA ARG A 35 16.27 -20.62 24.24
C ARG A 35 15.15 -21.59 24.62
N THR A 36 14.15 -21.12 25.36
CA THR A 36 12.97 -21.94 25.68
C THR A 36 12.25 -22.41 24.42
N TYR A 37 12.12 -21.55 23.41
CA TYR A 37 11.50 -21.89 22.14
C TYR A 37 12.24 -23.03 21.44
N LEU A 38 13.57 -22.94 21.33
CA LEU A 38 14.40 -24.00 20.76
C LEU A 38 14.32 -25.31 21.55
N GLU A 39 14.29 -25.25 22.88
CA GLU A 39 14.12 -26.43 23.74
C GLU A 39 12.77 -27.11 23.51
N ARG A 40 11.68 -26.34 23.37
CA ARG A 40 10.34 -26.87 23.10
C ARG A 40 10.25 -27.51 21.72
N ARG A 41 10.78 -26.85 20.69
CA ARG A 41 10.89 -27.44 19.35
C ARG A 41 11.69 -28.72 19.37
N ALA A 42 12.81 -28.75 20.09
CA ALA A 42 13.64 -29.93 20.20
C ALA A 42 12.93 -31.10 20.89
N ALA A 43 12.11 -30.82 21.90
CA ALA A 43 11.29 -31.83 22.55
C ALA A 43 10.22 -32.41 21.60
N ILE A 44 9.63 -31.58 20.74
CA ILE A 44 8.63 -32.01 19.74
C ILE A 44 9.28 -32.83 18.63
N LEU A 45 10.42 -32.36 18.09
CA LEU A 45 11.16 -33.02 17.01
C LEU A 45 11.98 -34.23 17.49
N GLY A 46 12.13 -34.41 18.80
CA GLY A 46 12.97 -35.47 19.39
C GLY A 46 14.48 -35.24 19.22
N ARG A 47 14.90 -34.05 18.79
CA ARG A 47 16.32 -33.69 18.58
C ARG A 47 16.52 -32.17 18.61
N PRO A 48 17.71 -31.66 18.97
CA PRO A 48 18.03 -30.24 18.87
C PRO A 48 17.94 -29.74 17.43
N GLN A 49 17.50 -28.49 17.27
CA GLN A 49 17.57 -27.80 15.99
C GLN A 49 19.02 -27.36 15.73
N GLU A 50 19.57 -27.74 14.58
CA GLU A 50 20.87 -27.26 14.13
C GLU A 50 20.72 -25.85 13.56
N LEU A 51 21.41 -24.88 14.18
CA LEU A 51 21.43 -23.49 13.77
C LEU A 51 22.82 -23.10 13.26
N ALA A 52 22.87 -22.03 12.48
CA ALA A 52 24.13 -21.42 12.08
C ALA A 52 24.91 -20.94 13.32
N PRO A 53 26.25 -20.91 13.28
CA PRO A 53 27.06 -20.37 14.36
C PRO A 53 26.66 -18.93 14.71
N PRO A 54 26.84 -18.50 15.97
CA PRO A 54 26.53 -17.13 16.37
C PRO A 54 27.34 -16.10 15.58
N ALA A 55 26.71 -14.98 15.25
CA ALA A 55 27.42 -13.83 14.70
C ALA A 55 28.30 -13.17 15.78
N THR A 56 29.44 -12.62 15.36
CA THR A 56 30.25 -11.79 16.27
C THR A 56 29.67 -10.39 16.37
N ALA A 57 29.89 -9.71 17.51
CA ALA A 57 29.47 -8.30 17.66
C ALA A 57 30.02 -7.40 16.54
N ALA A 58 31.25 -7.66 16.09
CA ALA A 58 31.89 -6.91 15.00
C ALA A 58 31.21 -7.17 13.64
N ALA A 59 30.74 -8.40 13.40
CA ALA A 59 29.97 -8.73 12.20
C ALA A 59 28.61 -8.01 12.19
N ILE A 60 27.90 -8.01 13.34
CA ILE A 60 26.64 -7.27 13.48
C ILE A 60 26.88 -5.76 13.27
N ASP A 61 27.91 -5.18 13.89
CA ASP A 61 28.25 -3.76 13.70
C ASP A 61 28.64 -3.44 12.25
N ALA A 62 29.16 -4.40 11.49
CA ALA A 62 29.43 -4.25 10.07
C ALA A 62 28.14 -4.30 9.23
N ALA A 63 27.23 -5.23 9.55
CA ALA A 63 25.92 -5.31 8.92
C ALA A 63 25.10 -4.03 9.15
N GLU A 64 25.00 -3.56 10.40
CA GLU A 64 24.29 -2.31 10.75
C GLU A 64 24.81 -1.10 9.97
N ARG A 65 26.13 -1.00 9.76
CA ARG A 65 26.72 0.06 8.93
C ARG A 65 26.33 -0.03 7.47
N ARG A 66 26.17 -1.25 6.92
CA ARG A 66 25.72 -1.46 5.54
C ARG A 66 24.22 -1.20 5.38
N LEU A 67 23.43 -1.54 6.40
CA LEU A 67 21.98 -1.30 6.45
C LEU A 67 21.64 0.19 6.66
N GLY A 68 22.56 0.98 7.22
CA GLY A 68 22.28 2.37 7.62
C GLY A 68 21.43 2.49 8.89
N HIS A 69 21.09 1.37 9.52
CA HIS A 69 20.27 1.29 10.73
C HIS A 69 20.89 0.31 11.74
N ARG A 70 20.75 0.64 13.02
CA ARG A 70 21.02 -0.32 14.11
C ARG A 70 19.91 -1.36 14.16
N LEU A 71 20.24 -2.61 14.46
CA LEU A 71 19.21 -3.60 14.77
C LEU A 71 18.58 -3.27 16.13
N PRO A 72 17.29 -3.60 16.34
CA PRO A 72 16.71 -3.51 17.67
C PRO A 72 17.42 -4.49 18.60
N ALA A 73 17.54 -4.12 19.88
CA ALA A 73 18.44 -4.80 20.82
C ALA A 73 18.11 -6.28 21.01
N ASP A 74 16.82 -6.61 20.99
CA ASP A 74 16.28 -7.97 21.07
C ASP A 74 16.60 -8.83 19.84
N LEU A 75 16.47 -8.30 18.63
CA LEU A 75 16.92 -9.00 17.42
C LEU A 75 18.45 -9.18 17.39
N ARG A 76 19.19 -8.14 17.77
CA ARG A 76 20.64 -8.20 17.90
C ARG A 76 21.08 -9.29 18.87
N ALA A 77 20.36 -9.46 19.98
CA ALA A 77 20.64 -10.50 20.96
C ALA A 77 20.44 -11.91 20.40
N LEU A 78 19.51 -12.10 19.45
CA LEU A 78 19.32 -13.39 18.79
C LEU A 78 20.47 -13.72 17.85
N TYR A 79 20.96 -12.75 17.07
CA TYR A 79 22.11 -12.95 16.19
C TYR A 79 23.39 -13.34 16.95
N LEU A 80 23.52 -12.94 18.22
CA LEU A 80 24.59 -13.38 19.12
C LEU A 80 24.42 -14.82 19.62
N ILE A 81 23.32 -15.50 19.30
CA ILE A 81 23.06 -16.92 19.57
C ILE A 81 23.22 -17.76 18.29
N ALA A 82 22.70 -17.29 17.16
CA ALA A 82 22.79 -17.96 15.86
C ALA A 82 22.68 -16.95 14.72
N ASP A 83 23.36 -17.17 13.60
CA ASP A 83 23.31 -16.29 12.43
C ASP A 83 22.29 -16.77 11.38
N GLY A 84 21.01 -16.68 11.72
CA GLY A 84 19.92 -17.23 10.92
C GLY A 84 19.63 -18.70 11.21
N ASP A 85 18.64 -19.25 10.49
CA ASP A 85 18.14 -20.61 10.74
C ASP A 85 18.43 -21.61 9.64
N SER A 86 19.12 -21.22 8.56
CA SER A 86 19.39 -22.10 7.40
C SER A 86 18.12 -22.64 6.74
N SER A 87 17.09 -21.79 6.57
CA SER A 87 15.82 -22.11 5.92
C SER A 87 14.96 -23.13 6.69
N ARG A 88 14.99 -23.04 8.03
CA ARG A 88 14.23 -23.93 8.93
C ARG A 88 12.88 -23.38 9.37
N CYS A 89 12.52 -22.19 8.89
CA CYS A 89 11.27 -21.50 9.20
C CYS A 89 10.99 -21.41 10.71
N LEU A 90 11.96 -20.90 11.48
CA LEU A 90 11.81 -20.71 12.93
C LEU A 90 10.71 -19.72 13.28
N PHE A 91 10.37 -18.79 12.39
CA PHE A 91 9.25 -17.89 12.57
C PHE A 91 8.06 -18.37 11.72
N PRO A 92 6.81 -18.08 12.14
CA PRO A 92 5.62 -18.48 11.37
C PRO A 92 5.74 -18.08 9.89
N GLY A 93 5.74 -19.09 9.01
CA GLY A 93 5.87 -18.90 7.56
C GLY A 93 7.22 -18.35 7.04
N ASN A 94 8.21 -18.10 7.90
CA ASN A 94 9.41 -17.35 7.53
C ASN A 94 10.70 -18.00 8.03
N ALA A 95 11.63 -18.24 7.10
CA ALA A 95 13.02 -18.56 7.39
C ALA A 95 13.75 -17.33 7.94
N TRP A 96 14.47 -17.49 9.05
CA TRP A 96 15.30 -16.43 9.62
C TRP A 96 16.60 -16.26 8.83
N LEU A 97 16.76 -15.08 8.22
CA LEU A 97 17.91 -14.74 7.42
C LEU A 97 19.19 -14.64 8.25
N SER A 98 20.31 -15.07 7.67
CA SER A 98 21.64 -14.66 8.17
C SER A 98 21.84 -13.15 8.00
N LEU A 99 22.82 -12.58 8.70
CA LEU A 99 23.17 -11.16 8.55
C LEU A 99 23.53 -10.81 7.11
N ASP A 100 24.30 -11.66 6.43
CA ASP A 100 24.64 -11.45 5.02
C ASP A 100 23.39 -11.51 4.14
N GLY A 101 22.46 -12.43 4.42
CA GLY A 101 21.17 -12.50 3.73
C GLY A 101 20.33 -11.25 3.93
N MET A 102 20.17 -10.79 5.17
CA MET A 102 19.47 -9.54 5.49
C MET A 102 20.09 -8.34 4.76
N VAL A 103 21.42 -8.23 4.74
CA VAL A 103 22.09 -7.13 4.07
C VAL A 103 21.94 -7.23 2.55
N ALA A 104 22.03 -8.41 1.96
CA ALA A 104 21.80 -8.61 0.53
C ALA A 104 20.37 -8.20 0.15
N GLU A 105 19.36 -8.68 0.90
CA GLU A 105 17.95 -8.33 0.71
C GLU A 105 17.71 -6.81 0.80
N HIS A 106 18.39 -6.13 1.73
CA HIS A 106 18.19 -4.70 1.94
C HIS A 106 18.97 -3.81 0.96
N THR A 107 20.14 -4.26 0.48
CA THR A 107 21.06 -3.42 -0.31
C THR A 107 21.10 -3.77 -1.81
N GLU A 108 20.89 -5.03 -2.17
CA GLU A 108 20.98 -5.49 -3.57
C GLU A 108 19.63 -5.42 -4.28
N TRP A 109 18.54 -5.69 -3.55
CA TRP A 109 17.18 -5.52 -4.06
C TRP A 109 16.66 -4.09 -3.88
N GLY A 110 17.40 -3.24 -3.16
CA GLY A 110 17.20 -1.79 -3.07
C GLY A 110 15.93 -1.35 -2.34
N ALA A 111 16.06 -0.36 -1.44
CA ALA A 111 14.92 0.32 -0.82
C ALA A 111 13.98 1.01 -1.84
N ASP A 112 14.45 1.20 -3.07
CA ASP A 112 13.70 1.81 -4.18
C ASP A 112 12.90 0.78 -5.01
N GLN A 113 13.17 -0.53 -4.88
CA GLN A 113 12.32 -1.55 -5.48
C GLN A 113 11.24 -1.95 -4.48
N ARG A 114 10.03 -1.50 -4.80
CA ARG A 114 8.83 -1.86 -4.04
C ARG A 114 8.66 -3.37 -4.16
N PRO A 115 8.46 -4.11 -3.05
CA PRO A 115 8.17 -5.55 -3.10
C PRO A 115 6.82 -5.90 -3.77
N TRP A 116 6.13 -4.92 -4.36
CA TRP A 116 4.76 -4.98 -4.81
C TRP A 116 4.76 -5.28 -6.30
N TYR A 117 4.63 -6.55 -6.64
CA TYR A 117 4.38 -6.96 -8.02
C TYR A 117 2.90 -6.77 -8.33
N GLY A 118 2.53 -5.59 -8.83
CA GLY A 118 1.23 -5.43 -9.53
C GLY A 118 0.69 -4.02 -9.74
N TRP A 119 1.13 -3.00 -9.01
CA TRP A 119 0.34 -1.75 -8.88
C TRP A 119 1.14 -0.45 -9.12
N ASP A 120 2.39 -0.53 -9.57
CA ASP A 120 3.36 0.57 -9.48
C ASP A 120 3.04 1.88 -10.21
N LEU A 121 1.90 1.99 -10.91
CA LEU A 121 1.44 3.19 -11.61
C LEU A 121 -0.08 3.35 -11.70
N GLU A 122 -0.90 2.68 -10.88
CA GLU A 122 -2.34 2.97 -10.91
C GLU A 122 -2.62 4.32 -10.26
N TRP A 123 -3.19 5.23 -11.05
CA TRP A 123 -3.46 6.60 -10.67
C TRP A 123 -4.47 6.75 -9.53
N GLU A 124 -5.20 5.67 -9.21
CA GLU A 124 -6.20 5.58 -8.14
C GLU A 124 -5.78 4.71 -6.93
N SER A 125 -4.51 4.29 -6.86
CA SER A 125 -4.01 3.44 -5.79
C SER A 125 -4.14 4.08 -4.41
N VAL A 126 -4.47 3.25 -3.42
CA VAL A 126 -4.59 3.60 -2.01
C VAL A 126 -3.86 2.55 -1.19
N VAL A 127 -3.03 2.98 -0.24
CA VAL A 127 -2.41 2.08 0.76
C VAL A 127 -3.22 2.16 2.04
N PHE A 128 -3.81 1.08 2.54
CA PHE A 128 -4.67 1.10 3.72
C PHE A 128 -3.89 1.28 5.03
N ASP A 129 -4.58 1.73 6.07
CA ASP A 129 -4.11 1.67 7.46
C ASP A 129 -3.95 0.21 7.89
N THR A 130 -2.90 -0.06 8.66
CA THR A 130 -2.76 -1.36 9.34
C THR A 130 -3.68 -1.44 10.57
N THR A 131 -3.77 -2.60 11.21
CA THR A 131 -4.49 -2.76 12.48
C THR A 131 -3.50 -3.15 13.57
N PRO A 132 -3.28 -2.31 14.61
CA PRO A 132 -3.92 -1.02 14.88
C PRO A 132 -3.49 0.10 13.92
N ALA A 133 -4.37 1.05 13.64
CA ALA A 133 -4.10 2.17 12.73
C ALA A 133 -2.93 3.04 13.21
N ASP A 134 -2.22 3.68 12.27
CA ASP A 134 -1.12 4.62 12.53
C ASP A 134 0.09 4.04 13.31
N THR A 135 0.21 2.71 13.39
CA THR A 135 1.38 2.01 13.95
C THR A 135 2.47 1.80 12.89
N VAL A 136 2.08 1.38 11.69
CA VAL A 136 2.98 1.17 10.54
C VAL A 136 2.69 2.23 9.47
N ARG A 137 3.74 2.73 8.81
CA ARG A 137 3.57 3.69 7.71
C ARG A 137 2.84 3.06 6.54
N ARG A 138 1.91 3.81 5.94
CA ARG A 138 1.12 3.45 4.76
C ARG A 138 1.96 3.56 3.48
N CYS A 139 2.93 2.68 3.36
CA CYS A 139 3.84 2.57 2.22
C CYS A 139 4.12 1.11 1.90
N GLY A 140 4.56 0.86 0.67
CA GLY A 140 4.89 -0.49 0.22
C GLY A 140 6.30 -0.95 0.61
N GLY A 141 7.17 -0.01 0.95
CA GLY A 141 8.51 -0.26 1.42
C GLY A 141 9.06 0.98 2.09
N HIS A 142 10.01 0.78 2.99
CA HIS A 142 10.69 1.88 3.67
C HIS A 142 12.14 1.48 4.00
N PRO A 143 13.14 2.36 3.85
CA PRO A 143 14.53 2.08 4.22
C PRO A 143 14.72 1.67 5.69
N GLY A 144 13.81 2.10 6.57
CA GLY A 144 13.84 1.70 7.98
C GLY A 144 13.22 0.32 8.27
N TRP A 145 12.73 -0.41 7.27
CA TRP A 145 12.16 -1.75 7.43
C TRP A 145 13.21 -2.81 7.12
N LEU A 146 13.81 -3.37 8.17
CA LEU A 146 14.90 -4.33 8.05
C LEU A 146 14.32 -5.75 8.01
N ARG A 147 14.30 -6.35 6.83
CA ARG A 147 13.81 -7.72 6.60
C ARG A 147 14.75 -8.71 7.28
N PHE A 148 14.24 -9.46 8.25
CA PHE A 148 14.99 -10.49 8.96
C PHE A 148 14.43 -11.88 8.73
N GLY A 149 13.19 -12.01 8.23
CA GLY A 149 12.61 -13.28 7.82
C GLY A 149 12.12 -13.23 6.38
N THR A 150 12.17 -14.37 5.68
CA THR A 150 11.61 -14.52 4.33
C THR A 150 10.84 -15.83 4.19
N GLY A 151 9.71 -15.79 3.49
CA GLY A 151 9.04 -16.97 2.94
C GLY A 151 9.57 -17.31 1.54
N GLU A 152 9.18 -18.48 1.02
CA GLU A 152 9.43 -18.86 -0.40
C GLU A 152 8.44 -18.15 -1.38
N ASP A 153 7.49 -17.41 -0.83
CA ASP A 153 6.36 -16.75 -1.50
C ASP A 153 6.59 -15.25 -1.74
N GLY A 154 7.79 -14.73 -1.47
CA GLY A 154 8.10 -13.30 -1.64
C GLY A 154 7.48 -12.40 -0.56
N ASN A 155 7.09 -13.00 0.57
CA ASN A 155 6.72 -12.29 1.79
C ASN A 155 7.89 -12.24 2.77
N PHE A 156 7.90 -11.21 3.60
CA PHE A 156 9.00 -10.89 4.49
C PHE A 156 8.49 -10.48 5.87
N LEU A 157 9.19 -10.98 6.88
CA LEU A 157 9.12 -10.47 8.23
C LEU A 157 10.20 -9.40 8.41
N ALA A 158 9.81 -8.21 8.83
CA ALA A 158 10.72 -7.08 9.00
C ALA A 158 10.58 -6.46 10.39
N VAL A 159 11.68 -5.88 10.90
CA VAL A 159 11.62 -4.95 12.03
C VAL A 159 11.50 -3.53 11.47
N ASP A 160 10.48 -2.80 11.93
CA ASP A 160 10.23 -1.41 11.54
C ASP A 160 10.95 -0.45 12.49
N MET A 161 12.05 0.12 12.00
CA MET A 161 12.86 1.08 12.75
C MET A 161 12.35 2.52 12.63
N THR A 162 11.29 2.74 11.86
CA THR A 162 10.77 4.06 11.49
C THR A 162 9.24 4.05 11.45
N PRO A 163 8.58 3.65 12.55
CA PRO A 163 7.13 3.47 12.58
C PRO A 163 6.37 4.79 12.33
N ALA A 164 5.07 4.64 12.10
CA ALA A 164 4.14 5.77 12.15
C ALA A 164 3.91 6.21 13.62
N ARG A 165 3.09 7.25 13.81
CA ARG A 165 2.97 8.02 15.05
C ARG A 165 2.73 7.17 16.30
N ASP A 166 1.91 6.13 16.17
CA ASP A 166 1.46 5.30 17.29
C ASP A 166 2.25 3.97 17.40
N GLY A 167 3.29 3.77 16.58
CA GLY A 167 4.11 2.55 16.58
C GLY A 167 5.42 2.67 17.38
N HIS A 168 6.10 1.53 17.51
CA HIS A 168 7.35 1.38 18.28
C HIS A 168 8.53 1.03 17.37
N PRO A 169 9.68 1.74 17.44
CA PRO A 169 10.86 1.33 16.70
C PRO A 169 11.30 -0.08 17.11
N GLY A 170 11.46 -0.97 16.15
CA GLY A 170 11.73 -2.40 16.38
C GLY A 170 10.48 -3.28 16.43
N GLN A 171 9.27 -2.72 16.25
CA GLN A 171 8.06 -3.52 16.04
C GLN A 171 8.22 -4.43 14.82
N VAL A 172 7.58 -5.58 14.87
CA VAL A 172 7.61 -6.57 13.80
C VAL A 172 6.42 -6.36 12.88
N ILE A 173 6.69 -6.33 11.58
CA ILE A 173 5.70 -6.19 10.51
C ILE A 173 5.90 -7.29 9.46
N GLU A 174 4.83 -7.58 8.70
CA GLU A 174 4.90 -8.36 7.47
C GLU A 174 4.68 -7.44 6.26
N THR A 175 5.46 -7.71 5.22
CA THR A 175 5.44 -7.00 3.94
C THR A 175 5.70 -7.99 2.82
N GLY A 176 5.46 -7.62 1.56
CA GLY A 176 5.83 -8.47 0.43
C GLY A 176 4.78 -8.51 -0.65
N ARG A 177 4.85 -9.57 -1.44
CA ARG A 177 3.97 -9.83 -2.58
C ARG A 177 2.48 -9.83 -2.21
N ASP A 178 2.14 -10.44 -1.08
CA ASP A 178 0.74 -10.69 -0.70
C ASP A 178 0.16 -9.59 0.21
N TYR A 179 0.95 -8.54 0.48
CA TYR A 179 0.53 -7.40 1.28
C TYR A 179 0.29 -6.23 0.32
N ASP A 180 -0.59 -6.41 -0.67
CA ASP A 180 -0.83 -5.49 -1.79
C ASP A 180 -1.81 -4.34 -1.49
N GLU A 181 -2.29 -4.27 -0.25
CA GLU A 181 -3.13 -3.17 0.24
C GLU A 181 -2.46 -2.36 1.34
N ALA A 182 -1.76 -3.02 2.26
CA ALA A 182 -1.04 -2.40 3.36
C ALA A 182 -0.03 -3.38 3.97
N PRO A 183 1.08 -2.88 4.56
CA PRO A 183 1.90 -3.70 5.45
C PRO A 183 1.08 -4.15 6.67
N ALA A 184 1.34 -5.35 7.18
CA ALA A 184 0.67 -5.87 8.37
C ALA A 184 1.52 -5.67 9.62
N TYR A 185 0.90 -5.13 10.67
CA TYR A 185 1.47 -5.13 12.01
C TYR A 185 1.39 -6.55 12.61
N VAL A 186 2.49 -7.00 13.23
CA VAL A 186 2.57 -8.35 13.85
C VAL A 186 2.63 -8.23 15.37
N THR A 187 3.67 -7.58 15.91
CA THR A 187 3.88 -7.41 17.37
C THR A 187 4.79 -6.21 17.66
N ASP A 188 4.79 -5.71 18.90
CA ASP A 188 5.57 -4.52 19.30
C ASP A 188 7.10 -4.73 19.26
N SER A 189 7.58 -5.98 19.20
CA SER A 189 9.01 -6.31 19.27
C SER A 189 9.31 -7.77 18.89
N VAL A 190 10.57 -8.09 18.64
CA VAL A 190 11.02 -9.49 18.46
C VAL A 190 10.85 -10.27 19.76
N THR A 191 11.02 -9.63 20.92
CA THR A 191 10.68 -10.24 22.22
C THR A 191 9.22 -10.70 22.27
N SER A 192 8.28 -9.87 21.81
CA SER A 192 6.84 -10.19 21.74
C SER A 192 6.54 -11.28 20.72
N LEU A 193 7.16 -11.23 19.53
CA LEU A 193 7.05 -12.28 18.51
C LEU A 193 7.45 -13.66 19.05
N LEU A 194 8.56 -13.75 19.81
CA LEU A 194 8.98 -15.00 20.44
C LEU A 194 7.97 -15.50 21.48
N GLY A 195 7.31 -14.57 22.20
CA GLY A 195 6.19 -14.91 23.08
C GLY A 195 5.05 -15.58 22.31
N ARG A 196 4.66 -15.00 21.17
CA ARG A 196 3.64 -15.58 20.29
C ARG A 196 4.03 -16.95 19.75
N CYS A 197 5.30 -17.13 19.37
CA CYS A 197 5.81 -18.43 18.91
C CYS A 197 5.71 -19.51 19.99
N LEU A 198 5.97 -19.17 21.26
CA LEU A 198 5.80 -20.09 22.40
C LEU A 198 4.33 -20.44 22.63
N GLU A 199 3.43 -19.45 22.58
CA GLU A 199 1.98 -19.68 22.71
C GLU A 199 1.45 -20.65 21.65
N LEU A 200 1.89 -20.51 20.39
CA LEU A 200 1.50 -21.42 19.30
C LEU A 200 1.94 -22.86 19.57
N LEU A 201 3.17 -23.05 20.06
CA LEU A 201 3.64 -24.38 20.47
C LEU A 201 2.81 -24.96 21.62
N GLU A 202 2.46 -24.14 22.61
CA GLU A 202 1.64 -24.56 23.76
C GLU A 202 0.21 -24.94 23.35
N GLN A 203 -0.35 -24.26 22.35
CA GLN A 203 -1.68 -24.53 21.80
C GLN A 203 -1.70 -25.71 20.83
N GLY A 204 -0.54 -26.21 20.41
CA GLY A 204 -0.44 -27.26 19.38
C GLY A 204 -0.71 -26.74 17.97
N ALA A 205 -0.63 -25.43 17.74
CA ALA A 205 -0.85 -24.77 16.46
C ALA A 205 0.41 -24.84 15.60
N TYR A 206 0.77 -26.06 15.19
CA TYR A 206 1.94 -26.34 14.37
C TYR A 206 1.80 -27.65 13.60
N GLU A 207 2.52 -27.76 12.49
CA GLU A 207 2.63 -28.96 11.68
C GLU A 207 4.07 -29.49 11.69
N VAL A 208 4.23 -30.81 11.70
CA VAL A 208 5.54 -31.46 11.60
C VAL A 208 5.62 -32.21 10.30
N HIS A 209 6.55 -31.82 9.44
CA HIS A 209 6.79 -32.46 8.15
C HIS A 209 8.22 -33.00 8.10
N GLY A 210 8.34 -34.31 8.34
CA GLY A 210 9.64 -34.98 8.43
C GLY A 210 10.49 -34.39 9.56
N ASP A 211 11.45 -33.58 9.17
CA ASP A 211 12.53 -33.07 10.00
C ASP A 211 12.34 -31.61 10.45
N ASP A 212 11.28 -30.97 9.94
CA ASP A 212 10.96 -29.56 10.15
C ASP A 212 9.61 -29.38 10.85
N LEU A 213 9.50 -28.32 11.64
CA LEU A 213 8.28 -27.93 12.36
C LEU A 213 7.86 -26.53 11.91
N TYR A 214 6.65 -26.43 11.38
CA TYR A 214 6.08 -25.19 10.87
C TYR A 214 5.04 -24.70 11.87
N LEU A 215 5.28 -23.53 12.46
CA LEU A 215 4.23 -22.88 13.24
C LEU A 215 3.09 -22.50 12.29
N GLU A 216 1.86 -22.77 12.69
CA GLU A 216 0.72 -22.18 11.98
C GLU A 216 0.91 -20.67 12.02
N ASN A 217 0.82 -20.03 10.84
CA ASN A 217 0.65 -18.59 10.81
C ASN A 217 -0.85 -18.36 11.04
N PRO A 218 -1.28 -17.91 12.24
CA PRO A 218 -2.64 -17.45 12.40
C PRO A 218 -2.67 -16.11 11.67
N ARG A 219 -2.73 -16.14 10.32
CA ARG A 219 -2.98 -14.96 9.50
C ARG A 219 -4.02 -14.17 10.27
N SER A 220 -3.64 -12.95 10.67
CA SER A 220 -4.33 -12.12 11.65
C SER A 220 -5.82 -12.41 11.59
N GLU A 221 -6.44 -12.81 12.70
CA GLU A 221 -7.89 -13.08 12.76
C GLU A 221 -8.60 -12.09 11.85
N PRO A 222 -9.48 -12.54 10.93
CA PRO A 222 -9.92 -11.75 9.79
C PRO A 222 -10.24 -10.34 10.26
N ALA A 223 -9.36 -9.41 9.87
CA ALA A 223 -9.42 -8.04 10.38
C ALA A 223 -10.85 -7.54 10.24
N GLU A 224 -11.41 -6.98 11.31
CA GLU A 224 -12.76 -6.41 11.33
C GLU A 224 -13.07 -5.72 9.99
N THR A 225 -14.18 -6.09 9.33
CA THR A 225 -14.48 -5.78 7.92
C THR A 225 -13.93 -4.43 7.43
N GLN A 226 -12.75 -4.47 6.81
CA GLN A 226 -12.07 -3.27 6.31
C GLN A 226 -12.55 -2.89 4.90
N GLN A 227 -13.18 -3.83 4.20
CA GLN A 227 -13.64 -3.62 2.84
C GLN A 227 -15.02 -4.22 2.62
N ILE A 228 -15.87 -3.48 1.91
CA ILE A 228 -17.21 -3.92 1.54
C ILE A 228 -17.37 -3.76 0.03
N ILE A 229 -17.81 -4.82 -0.62
CA ILE A 229 -18.25 -4.83 -2.02
C ILE A 229 -19.69 -5.32 -2.03
N GLY A 230 -20.61 -4.49 -2.49
CA GLY A 230 -22.04 -4.80 -2.40
C GLY A 230 -22.93 -3.93 -3.27
N VAL A 231 -24.24 -4.03 -3.07
CA VAL A 231 -25.24 -3.16 -3.70
C VAL A 231 -25.72 -2.18 -2.64
N GLY A 232 -25.38 -0.90 -2.80
CA GLY A 232 -25.69 0.14 -1.82
C GLY A 232 -24.73 0.15 -0.63
N LEU A 233 -25.09 0.94 0.37
CA LEU A 233 -24.43 0.95 1.68
C LEU A 233 -25.00 -0.17 2.55
N PRO A 234 -24.19 -0.81 3.40
CA PRO A 234 -24.68 -1.77 4.38
C PRO A 234 -25.52 -1.08 5.47
N ASP A 235 -26.39 -1.84 6.14
CA ASP A 235 -27.23 -1.33 7.24
C ASP A 235 -26.41 -0.79 8.41
N GLU A 236 -25.25 -1.40 8.67
CA GLU A 236 -24.29 -0.99 9.69
C GLU A 236 -22.93 -0.76 9.03
N ILE A 237 -22.37 0.43 9.23
CA ILE A 237 -21.05 0.82 8.73
C ILE A 237 -20.01 0.47 9.80
N PRO A 238 -19.08 -0.48 9.53
CA PRO A 238 -18.02 -0.80 10.48
C PRO A 238 -17.09 0.42 10.67
N PRO A 239 -16.67 0.75 11.90
CA PRO A 239 -15.74 1.84 12.14
C PRO A 239 -14.35 1.57 11.54
N THR A 240 -14.01 0.30 11.28
CA THR A 240 -12.77 -0.12 10.62
C THR A 240 -12.83 -0.09 9.09
N LEU A 241 -13.96 0.30 8.50
CA LEU A 241 -14.14 0.33 7.05
C LEU A 241 -13.15 1.31 6.40
N GLN A 242 -12.35 0.80 5.48
CA GLN A 242 -11.37 1.55 4.69
C GLN A 242 -11.72 1.63 3.21
N ALA A 243 -12.47 0.65 2.69
CA ALA A 243 -12.96 0.67 1.31
C ALA A 243 -14.42 0.27 1.17
N LEU A 244 -15.18 1.07 0.42
CA LEU A 244 -16.55 0.73 0.02
C LEU A 244 -16.66 0.78 -1.51
N HIS A 245 -17.10 -0.34 -2.09
CA HIS A 245 -17.48 -0.43 -3.50
C HIS A 245 -18.97 -0.78 -3.58
N SER A 246 -19.78 0.22 -3.92
CA SER A 246 -21.22 0.06 -4.14
C SER A 246 -21.51 -0.08 -5.62
N ASN A 247 -22.16 -1.16 -6.02
CA ASN A 247 -22.40 -1.53 -7.42
C ASN A 247 -23.89 -1.57 -7.75
N ASN A 248 -24.31 -0.93 -8.84
CA ASN A 248 -25.66 -1.01 -9.40
C ASN A 248 -26.77 -0.62 -8.40
N THR A 249 -26.53 0.35 -7.54
CA THR A 249 -27.55 0.84 -6.60
C THR A 249 -28.57 1.68 -7.36
N PRO A 250 -29.87 1.32 -7.32
CA PRO A 250 -30.89 2.10 -8.00
C PRO A 250 -31.14 3.43 -7.27
N GLY A 251 -31.28 4.51 -8.03
CA GLY A 251 -31.58 5.84 -7.49
C GLY A 251 -30.36 6.57 -6.93
N ILE A 252 -30.64 7.59 -6.13
CA ILE A 252 -29.63 8.43 -5.47
C ILE A 252 -29.19 7.77 -4.17
N VAL A 253 -27.89 7.55 -4.03
CA VAL A 253 -27.23 6.98 -2.86
C VAL A 253 -26.94 8.10 -1.85
N ASP A 254 -27.50 7.95 -0.65
CA ASP A 254 -27.19 8.81 0.51
C ASP A 254 -25.88 8.37 1.15
N LEU A 255 -24.90 9.28 1.21
CA LEU A 255 -23.57 9.03 1.77
C LEU A 255 -23.46 9.37 3.26
N THR A 256 -24.51 9.94 3.87
CA THR A 256 -24.52 10.36 5.28
C THR A 256 -24.08 9.25 6.27
N PRO A 257 -24.49 7.97 6.09
CA PRO A 257 -24.07 6.90 7.00
C PRO A 257 -22.54 6.68 7.04
N LEU A 258 -21.81 7.06 5.99
CA LEU A 258 -20.35 6.87 5.92
C LEU A 258 -19.57 7.69 6.94
N SER A 259 -20.20 8.68 7.58
CA SER A 259 -19.64 9.40 8.73
C SER A 259 -19.25 8.48 9.91
N ALA A 260 -19.79 7.26 9.95
CA ALA A 260 -19.40 6.22 10.91
C ALA A 260 -18.10 5.46 10.55
N ALA A 261 -17.50 5.70 9.38
CA ALA A 261 -16.24 5.10 8.92
C ALA A 261 -15.07 6.12 8.93
N PRO A 262 -14.48 6.43 10.09
CA PRO A 262 -13.42 7.44 10.20
C PRO A 262 -12.11 7.05 9.50
N HIS A 263 -11.99 5.81 9.03
CA HIS A 263 -10.83 5.30 8.31
C HIS A 263 -11.09 5.09 6.81
N LEU A 264 -12.23 5.56 6.26
CA LEU A 264 -12.59 5.34 4.86
C LEU A 264 -11.60 6.06 3.90
N ARG A 265 -10.81 5.27 3.17
CA ARG A 265 -9.82 5.75 2.19
C ARG A 265 -10.30 5.64 0.74
N ARG A 266 -11.14 4.65 0.44
CA ARG A 266 -11.64 4.38 -0.92
C ARG A 266 -13.16 4.34 -0.93
N LEU A 267 -13.78 5.18 -1.77
CA LEU A 267 -15.23 5.21 -1.97
C LEU A 267 -15.53 5.16 -3.46
N HIS A 268 -16.01 4.00 -3.93
CA HIS A 268 -16.36 3.78 -5.33
C HIS A 268 -17.84 3.46 -5.47
N LEU A 269 -18.56 4.30 -6.22
CA LEU A 269 -19.96 4.15 -6.57
C LEU A 269 -20.04 3.78 -8.05
N ASN A 270 -20.05 2.48 -8.35
CA ASN A 270 -20.10 1.97 -9.71
C ASN A 270 -21.55 1.82 -10.15
N ARG A 271 -21.90 2.44 -11.28
CA ARG A 271 -23.27 2.42 -11.82
C ARG A 271 -24.31 2.80 -10.74
N SER A 272 -23.93 3.76 -9.91
CA SER A 272 -24.70 4.26 -8.78
C SER A 272 -24.47 5.78 -8.76
N THR A 273 -25.51 6.54 -8.44
CA THR A 273 -25.45 8.01 -8.49
C THR A 273 -25.62 8.57 -7.08
N THR A 274 -24.90 9.63 -6.75
CA THR A 274 -25.16 10.43 -5.54
C THR A 274 -25.40 11.88 -5.93
N ALA A 275 -26.09 12.61 -5.06
CA ALA A 275 -26.41 14.03 -5.26
C ALA A 275 -25.72 14.93 -4.23
N ASP A 276 -24.98 14.37 -3.27
CA ASP A 276 -24.38 15.14 -2.18
C ASP A 276 -23.04 14.56 -1.75
N LEU A 277 -21.98 15.32 -1.98
CA LEU A 277 -20.62 15.02 -1.50
C LEU A 277 -20.31 15.64 -0.13
N THR A 278 -21.25 16.32 0.52
CA THR A 278 -21.05 16.90 1.86
C THR A 278 -20.50 15.89 2.86
N PRO A 279 -20.98 14.62 2.93
CA PRO A 279 -20.41 13.63 3.84
C PRO A 279 -18.93 13.30 3.54
N VAL A 280 -18.49 13.43 2.28
CA VAL A 280 -17.10 13.12 1.87
C VAL A 280 -16.12 14.17 2.39
N ARG A 281 -16.55 15.42 2.58
CA ARG A 281 -15.71 16.54 3.03
C ARG A 281 -14.88 16.22 4.28
N ASP A 282 -15.48 15.52 5.24
CA ASP A 282 -14.87 15.23 6.54
C ASP A 282 -14.29 13.80 6.62
N LEU A 283 -14.46 13.00 5.57
CA LEU A 283 -13.91 11.64 5.49
C LEU A 283 -12.50 11.67 4.88
N PRO A 284 -11.61 10.76 5.29
CA PRO A 284 -10.24 10.80 4.81
C PRO A 284 -10.06 10.04 3.49
N VAL A 285 -11.02 10.22 2.58
CA VAL A 285 -11.07 9.57 1.26
C VAL A 285 -9.90 10.07 0.41
N GLU A 286 -9.18 9.12 -0.17
CA GLU A 286 -8.03 9.32 -1.06
C GLU A 286 -8.39 8.97 -2.50
N SER A 287 -9.21 7.95 -2.71
CA SER A 287 -9.71 7.54 -4.03
C SER A 287 -11.23 7.58 -4.06
N LEU A 288 -11.77 8.47 -4.90
CA LEU A 288 -13.20 8.70 -5.07
C LEU A 288 -13.60 8.38 -6.51
N ARG A 289 -14.54 7.45 -6.68
CA ARG A 289 -15.19 7.18 -7.97
C ARG A 289 -16.68 7.38 -7.81
N VAL A 290 -17.24 8.37 -8.49
CA VAL A 290 -18.66 8.74 -8.31
C VAL A 290 -19.32 9.15 -9.62
N THR A 291 -20.64 8.92 -9.69
CA THR A 291 -21.52 9.64 -10.61
C THR A 291 -22.30 10.70 -9.83
N LEU A 292 -22.18 11.97 -10.23
CA LEU A 292 -22.96 13.08 -9.66
C LEU A 292 -24.11 13.47 -10.58
N ASP A 293 -25.29 13.68 -10.02
CA ASP A 293 -26.45 14.12 -10.80
C ASP A 293 -26.41 15.62 -11.12
N ASP A 294 -25.98 16.46 -10.17
CA ASP A 294 -25.92 17.92 -10.28
C ASP A 294 -24.53 18.48 -10.66
N GLY A 295 -23.47 17.68 -10.47
CA GLY A 295 -22.09 18.08 -10.72
C GLY A 295 -21.50 19.01 -9.67
N ASP A 296 -22.06 19.13 -8.46
CA ASP A 296 -21.52 20.00 -7.41
C ASP A 296 -20.26 19.42 -6.76
N LEU A 297 -19.11 20.01 -7.07
CA LEU A 297 -17.81 19.69 -6.46
C LEU A 297 -17.45 20.60 -5.28
N THR A 298 -18.30 21.55 -4.89
CA THR A 298 -18.03 22.48 -3.78
C THR A 298 -17.60 21.77 -2.49
N PRO A 299 -18.20 20.62 -2.09
CA PRO A 299 -17.77 19.89 -0.90
C PRO A 299 -16.31 19.42 -0.91
N LEU A 300 -15.68 19.31 -2.09
CA LEU A 300 -14.27 18.90 -2.23
C LEU A 300 -13.29 20.06 -2.07
N THR A 301 -13.75 21.30 -1.92
CA THR A 301 -12.88 22.47 -1.72
C THR A 301 -11.96 22.28 -0.51
N GLY A 302 -10.65 22.30 -0.73
CA GLY A 302 -9.64 22.13 0.31
C GLY A 302 -9.52 20.72 0.87
N HIS A 303 -10.13 19.70 0.24
CA HIS A 303 -10.17 18.34 0.77
C HIS A 303 -8.75 17.80 1.03
N PRO A 304 -8.39 17.44 2.28
CA PRO A 304 -6.99 17.25 2.66
C PRO A 304 -6.37 15.93 2.18
N HIS A 305 -7.20 14.92 1.88
CA HIS A 305 -6.74 13.56 1.57
C HIS A 305 -6.88 13.15 0.09
N LEU A 306 -7.96 13.58 -0.58
CA LEU A 306 -8.28 13.22 -1.97
C LEU A 306 -7.08 13.35 -2.92
N ALA A 307 -6.73 12.22 -3.51
CA ALA A 307 -5.56 12.03 -4.36
C ALA A 307 -5.96 11.65 -5.80
N SER A 308 -7.06 10.89 -5.94
CA SER A 308 -7.64 10.51 -7.23
C SER A 308 -9.15 10.69 -7.26
N LEU A 309 -9.65 11.23 -8.36
CA LEU A 309 -11.08 11.36 -8.63
C LEU A 309 -11.42 10.83 -10.03
N ASP A 310 -12.31 9.84 -10.06
CA ASP A 310 -13.04 9.38 -11.24
C ASP A 310 -14.45 9.96 -11.17
N LEU A 311 -14.77 10.89 -12.08
CA LEU A 311 -16.01 11.62 -12.07
C LEU A 311 -16.80 11.38 -13.35
N THR A 312 -18.03 10.90 -13.17
CA THR A 312 -19.08 10.95 -14.18
C THR A 312 -20.14 11.98 -13.74
N THR A 313 -20.66 12.78 -14.67
CA THR A 313 -21.73 13.74 -14.34
C THR A 313 -22.89 13.64 -15.32
N THR A 314 -24.10 13.96 -14.85
CA THR A 314 -25.27 14.15 -15.74
C THR A 314 -25.55 15.62 -16.08
N ALA A 315 -24.77 16.53 -15.51
CA ALA A 315 -24.83 17.96 -15.75
C ALA A 315 -23.42 18.54 -15.96
N PRO A 316 -23.29 19.73 -16.57
CA PRO A 316 -22.00 20.42 -16.68
C PRO A 316 -21.38 20.68 -15.31
N VAL A 317 -20.09 20.37 -15.15
CA VAL A 317 -19.34 20.51 -13.89
C VAL A 317 -18.35 21.67 -13.94
N ASP A 318 -18.30 22.43 -12.83
CA ASP A 318 -17.25 23.40 -12.55
C ASP A 318 -16.11 22.73 -11.76
N LEU A 319 -14.91 22.76 -12.33
CA LEU A 319 -13.71 22.15 -11.73
C LEU A 319 -12.99 23.10 -10.75
N ALA A 320 -13.44 24.35 -10.59
CA ALA A 320 -12.78 25.33 -9.73
C ALA A 320 -12.48 24.84 -8.29
N PRO A 321 -13.35 24.05 -7.61
CA PRO A 321 -13.06 23.50 -6.29
C PRO A 321 -11.76 22.67 -6.24
N LEU A 322 -11.43 21.96 -7.32
CA LEU A 322 -10.27 21.06 -7.39
C LEU A 322 -8.92 21.80 -7.31
N ARG A 323 -8.87 23.11 -7.65
CA ARG A 323 -7.65 23.93 -7.52
C ARG A 323 -7.10 23.99 -6.10
N THR A 324 -7.95 23.73 -5.11
CA THR A 324 -7.61 23.82 -3.68
C THR A 324 -7.32 22.48 -3.04
N VAL A 325 -7.41 21.36 -3.78
CA VAL A 325 -7.17 20.00 -3.28
C VAL A 325 -5.66 19.69 -3.38
N PRO A 326 -4.92 19.71 -2.27
CA PRO A 326 -3.45 19.76 -2.30
C PRO A 326 -2.80 18.43 -2.72
N ARG A 327 -3.54 17.32 -2.71
CA ARG A 327 -3.01 15.97 -2.97
C ARG A 327 -3.46 15.37 -4.30
N LEU A 328 -4.34 16.08 -5.02
CA LEU A 328 -4.91 15.58 -6.26
C LEU A 328 -3.83 15.40 -7.32
N HIS A 329 -3.62 14.15 -7.73
CA HIS A 329 -2.66 13.78 -8.77
C HIS A 329 -3.28 12.96 -9.90
N GLY A 330 -4.46 12.36 -9.70
CA GLY A 330 -5.15 11.57 -10.71
C GLY A 330 -6.56 12.08 -10.96
N LEU A 331 -6.89 12.31 -12.23
CA LEU A 331 -8.25 12.68 -12.65
C LEU A 331 -8.69 11.86 -13.85
N ASP A 332 -9.87 11.27 -13.75
CA ASP A 332 -10.65 10.82 -14.90
C ASP A 332 -11.93 11.64 -14.97
N LEU A 333 -12.07 12.38 -16.07
CA LEU A 333 -13.24 13.21 -16.37
C LEU A 333 -13.87 12.82 -17.71
N SER A 334 -13.55 11.62 -18.23
CA SER A 334 -14.07 11.13 -19.50
C SER A 334 -15.59 10.96 -19.50
N GLY A 335 -16.18 10.72 -18.33
CA GLY A 335 -17.63 10.66 -18.11
C GLY A 335 -18.28 11.98 -17.69
N ALA A 336 -17.54 13.09 -17.63
CA ALA A 336 -18.04 14.38 -17.14
C ALA A 336 -18.16 15.42 -18.25
N ASP A 337 -19.19 16.26 -18.20
CA ASP A 337 -19.31 17.42 -19.09
C ASP A 337 -18.62 18.64 -18.46
N ILE A 338 -17.41 18.97 -18.89
CA ILE A 338 -16.58 20.01 -18.26
C ILE A 338 -16.95 21.37 -18.85
N ALA A 339 -17.40 22.32 -18.00
CA ALA A 339 -17.78 23.65 -18.46
C ALA A 339 -16.57 24.49 -18.95
N ASP A 340 -15.44 24.38 -18.25
CA ASP A 340 -14.18 25.07 -18.59
C ASP A 340 -12.98 24.14 -18.36
N PRO A 341 -12.42 23.53 -19.41
CA PRO A 341 -11.27 22.64 -19.28
C PRO A 341 -9.97 23.38 -18.94
N SER A 342 -9.90 24.72 -19.10
CA SER A 342 -8.67 25.48 -18.83
C SER A 342 -8.21 25.38 -17.37
N VAL A 343 -9.15 25.11 -16.44
CA VAL A 343 -8.86 24.85 -15.03
C VAL A 343 -7.83 23.73 -14.84
N LEU A 344 -7.81 22.73 -15.72
CA LEU A 344 -6.90 21.60 -15.64
C LEU A 344 -5.43 22.03 -15.74
N ALA A 345 -5.13 23.07 -16.52
CA ALA A 345 -3.78 23.59 -16.67
C ALA A 345 -3.22 24.21 -15.38
N ASP A 346 -4.10 24.65 -14.46
CA ASP A 346 -3.72 25.22 -13.17
C ASP A 346 -3.45 24.13 -12.10
N LEU A 347 -3.80 22.87 -12.35
CA LEU A 347 -3.64 21.77 -11.41
C LEU A 347 -2.20 21.22 -11.44
N GLY A 348 -1.23 21.99 -10.94
CA GLY A 348 0.20 21.64 -10.98
C GLY A 348 0.61 20.35 -10.24
N GLY A 349 -0.28 19.81 -9.40
CA GLY A 349 -0.12 18.49 -8.75
C GLY A 349 -0.51 17.30 -9.63
N LEU A 350 -1.19 17.54 -10.76
CA LEU A 350 -1.75 16.50 -11.60
C LEU A 350 -0.64 15.69 -12.30
N ARG A 351 -0.77 14.37 -12.29
CA ARG A 351 0.18 13.39 -12.87
C ARG A 351 -0.51 12.46 -13.85
N TYR A 352 -1.78 12.15 -13.62
CA TYR A 352 -2.61 11.36 -14.50
C TYR A 352 -3.85 12.16 -14.88
N LEU A 353 -4.17 12.17 -16.17
CA LEU A 353 -5.40 12.77 -16.70
C LEU A 353 -6.00 11.88 -17.77
N ALA A 354 -7.28 11.52 -17.61
CA ALA A 354 -8.09 10.86 -18.63
C ALA A 354 -9.22 11.78 -19.09
N LEU A 355 -9.32 11.94 -20.41
CA LEU A 355 -10.32 12.75 -21.09
C LEU A 355 -10.72 12.08 -22.42
N THR A 356 -11.88 12.45 -22.93
CA THR A 356 -12.27 12.19 -24.33
C THR A 356 -11.44 13.06 -25.29
N GLY A 357 -11.35 12.67 -26.56
CA GLY A 357 -10.60 13.39 -27.59
C GLY A 357 -11.14 14.80 -27.81
N ARG A 358 -12.47 14.97 -27.68
CA ARG A 358 -13.11 16.30 -27.72
C ARG A 358 -12.61 17.20 -26.59
N GLN A 359 -12.52 16.68 -25.36
CA GLN A 359 -12.04 17.42 -24.20
C GLN A 359 -10.53 17.70 -24.30
N TRP A 360 -9.73 16.73 -24.76
CA TRP A 360 -8.31 16.92 -25.02
C TRP A 360 -8.06 18.04 -26.02
N ASN A 361 -8.75 18.04 -27.17
CA ASN A 361 -8.60 19.09 -28.18
C ASN A 361 -8.94 20.47 -27.61
N ALA A 362 -10.06 20.58 -26.87
CA ALA A 362 -10.45 21.84 -26.24
C ALA A 362 -9.40 22.34 -25.22
N LEU A 363 -8.81 21.43 -24.44
CA LEU A 363 -7.74 21.76 -23.50
C LEU A 363 -6.46 22.22 -24.21
N LEU A 364 -6.00 21.46 -25.21
CA LEU A 364 -4.75 21.71 -25.93
C LEU A 364 -4.80 22.96 -26.80
N ASP A 365 -5.92 23.23 -27.48
CA ASP A 365 -6.13 24.43 -28.29
C ASP A 365 -6.22 25.72 -27.43
N GLY A 366 -6.64 25.57 -26.16
CA GLY A 366 -6.88 26.67 -25.24
C GLY A 366 -5.70 26.97 -24.32
N ALA A 367 -5.54 26.14 -23.28
CA ALA A 367 -4.62 26.38 -22.17
C ALA A 367 -3.34 25.51 -22.24
N GLY A 368 -3.34 24.47 -23.06
CA GLY A 368 -2.29 23.46 -23.11
C GLY A 368 -2.44 22.40 -22.01
N ALA A 369 -1.58 21.37 -22.08
CA ALA A 369 -1.59 20.29 -21.11
C ALA A 369 -1.09 20.75 -19.71
N PRO A 370 -1.63 20.20 -18.61
CA PRO A 370 -1.14 20.48 -17.26
C PRO A 370 0.37 20.22 -17.13
N PRO A 371 1.13 21.15 -16.54
CA PRO A 371 2.57 20.99 -16.39
C PRO A 371 2.87 19.88 -15.37
N GLY A 372 3.56 18.84 -15.81
CA GLY A 372 3.95 17.71 -14.96
C GLY A 372 3.10 16.46 -15.11
N LEU A 373 2.23 16.37 -16.13
CA LEU A 373 1.63 15.09 -16.49
C LEU A 373 2.70 14.02 -16.75
N VAL A 374 2.48 12.87 -16.14
CA VAL A 374 3.30 11.66 -16.22
C VAL A 374 2.60 10.62 -17.07
N ALA A 375 1.27 10.63 -17.08
CA ALA A 375 0.45 9.77 -17.90
C ALA A 375 -0.78 10.55 -18.37
N ALA A 376 -1.19 10.26 -19.60
CA ALA A 376 -2.37 10.83 -20.23
C ALA A 376 -3.17 9.70 -20.89
N HIS A 377 -4.50 9.75 -20.79
CA HIS A 377 -5.39 8.73 -21.33
C HIS A 377 -6.44 9.38 -22.24
N LEU A 378 -6.49 8.89 -23.48
CA LEU A 378 -7.55 9.16 -24.44
C LEU A 378 -8.61 8.08 -24.23
N ALA A 379 -9.75 8.46 -23.65
CA ALA A 379 -10.74 7.52 -23.13
C ALA A 379 -11.72 6.99 -24.19
N ASP A 380 -11.74 7.57 -25.39
CA ASP A 380 -12.64 7.13 -26.48
C ASP A 380 -12.26 5.71 -26.91
N ALA A 381 -13.15 4.76 -26.60
CA ALA A 381 -12.94 3.34 -26.92
C ALA A 381 -12.90 3.07 -28.44
N ASP A 382 -13.43 3.98 -29.25
CA ASP A 382 -13.49 3.94 -30.71
C ASP A 382 -12.43 4.82 -31.40
N ALA A 383 -11.52 5.45 -30.65
CA ALA A 383 -10.41 6.20 -31.22
C ALA A 383 -9.59 5.33 -32.20
N THR A 384 -9.43 5.82 -33.42
CA THR A 384 -8.59 5.19 -34.42
C THR A 384 -7.11 5.31 -34.03
N PHE A 385 -6.28 4.45 -34.62
CA PHE A 385 -4.83 4.50 -34.37
C PHE A 385 -4.25 5.86 -34.80
N ASP A 386 -4.69 6.42 -35.93
CA ASP A 386 -4.22 7.71 -36.43
C ASP A 386 -4.65 8.87 -35.52
N GLU A 387 -5.87 8.84 -34.98
CA GLU A 387 -6.33 9.82 -33.99
C GLU A 387 -5.50 9.76 -32.70
N ALA A 388 -5.19 8.55 -32.23
CA ALA A 388 -4.33 8.35 -31.07
C ALA A 388 -2.90 8.87 -31.31
N LEU A 389 -2.33 8.66 -32.51
CA LEU A 389 -1.01 9.21 -32.87
C LEU A 389 -1.03 10.73 -32.99
N ALA A 390 -2.04 11.31 -33.64
CA ALA A 390 -2.16 12.76 -33.76
C ALA A 390 -2.27 13.42 -32.38
N TRP A 391 -3.07 12.84 -31.48
CA TRP A 391 -3.18 13.26 -30.08
C TRP A 391 -1.84 13.15 -29.33
N ALA A 392 -1.12 12.03 -29.48
CA ALA A 392 0.18 11.84 -28.85
C ALA A 392 1.25 12.80 -29.34
N ALA A 393 1.28 13.09 -30.64
CA ALA A 393 2.17 14.09 -31.22
C ALA A 393 1.87 15.50 -30.66
N HIS A 394 0.60 15.82 -30.43
CA HIS A 394 0.19 17.10 -29.82
C HIS A 394 0.68 17.26 -28.37
N LEU A 395 0.87 16.14 -27.65
CA LEU A 395 1.49 16.09 -26.32
C LEU A 395 3.03 16.04 -26.36
N GLY A 396 3.64 16.11 -27.55
CA GLY A 396 5.09 16.19 -27.73
C GLY A 396 5.80 14.84 -27.79
N LEU A 397 5.08 13.73 -28.00
CA LEU A 397 5.71 12.43 -28.24
C LEU A 397 6.14 12.26 -29.69
N ASP A 398 7.27 11.56 -29.88
CA ASP A 398 7.67 11.08 -31.20
C ASP A 398 6.81 9.86 -31.59
N THR A 399 6.07 10.00 -32.68
CA THR A 399 5.15 8.98 -33.20
C THR A 399 5.64 8.31 -34.47
N GLU A 400 6.83 8.66 -35.01
CA GLU A 400 7.31 8.15 -36.31
C GLU A 400 7.54 6.63 -36.30
N GLY A 401 7.82 6.05 -35.13
CA GLY A 401 8.06 4.61 -34.93
C GLY A 401 6.89 3.84 -34.30
N ALA A 402 5.70 4.43 -34.18
CA ALA A 402 4.61 3.80 -33.46
C ALA A 402 4.09 2.53 -34.16
N LEU A 403 3.91 1.45 -33.39
CA LEU A 403 3.42 0.17 -33.88
C LEU A 403 2.07 -0.16 -33.25
N ARG A 404 1.14 -0.64 -34.07
CA ARG A 404 -0.12 -1.24 -33.60
C ARG A 404 0.06 -2.75 -33.47
N ILE A 405 0.01 -3.26 -32.24
CA ILE A 405 -0.03 -4.70 -31.98
C ILE A 405 -1.49 -5.11 -31.76
N THR A 406 -2.02 -5.97 -32.63
CA THR A 406 -3.34 -6.56 -32.47
C THR A 406 -3.21 -8.07 -32.34
N GLY A 407 -3.82 -8.63 -31.30
CA GLY A 407 -3.88 -10.08 -31.10
C GLY A 407 -5.03 -10.44 -30.18
N SER A 408 -5.56 -11.64 -30.33
CA SER A 408 -6.42 -12.28 -29.35
C SER A 408 -5.53 -13.12 -28.43
N LEU A 409 -5.60 -12.87 -27.12
CA LEU A 409 -5.10 -13.82 -26.12
C LEU A 409 -5.96 -15.08 -26.23
N SER A 410 -5.56 -16.03 -27.07
CA SER A 410 -6.12 -17.38 -27.02
C SER A 410 -5.58 -18.03 -25.75
N ALA A 411 -6.48 -18.29 -24.80
CA ALA A 411 -6.22 -18.95 -23.53
C ALA A 411 -5.58 -20.33 -23.68
#